data_AF-A0A4U8T5U1-F1
#
_entry.id   AF-A0A4U8T5U1-F1
#
_cell.length_a   1.000
_cell.length_b   1.000
_cell.length_c   1.000
_cell.angle_alpha   90.00
_cell.angle_beta   90.00
_cell.angle_gamma   90.00
#
_symmetry.space_group_name_H-M   'P 1'
#
loop_
_entity.id
_entity.type
_entity.pdbx_description
1 polymer ?
#
loop_
_entity_poly.entity_id
_entity_poly.type
_entity_poly.pdbx_seq_one_letter_code
_entity_poly.pdbx_strand_id
1 'polypeptide(L)'
;MKNNILVLILVSVFFYFSVSGLRQDLKVIYDNQITLIASNEAVFKKINADDRERVSLLKLQKNLEVWNGTGCIECHNTIKLALPLRKQSVSEAIRIVREGTEASKKGGMPQYLSKNTRRRDSITDSELKVRFDLLYTKEFFEGLE
;
A
#
# COMPACT_ATOMS: atom_id res chain seq x y z
N MET A 1 10.14 -34.97 -51.86
CA MET A 1 10.18 -35.69 -50.57
C MET A 1 11.31 -35.21 -49.65
N LYS A 2 12.57 -35.14 -50.11
CA LYS A 2 13.71 -34.69 -49.27
C LYS A 2 13.56 -33.28 -48.68
N ASN A 3 13.04 -32.30 -49.44
CA ASN A 3 12.84 -30.93 -48.94
C ASN A 3 11.78 -30.83 -47.82
N ASN A 4 10.73 -31.65 -47.87
CA ASN A 4 9.66 -31.62 -46.86
C ASN A 4 10.13 -32.19 -45.51
N ILE A 5 11.03 -33.17 -45.54
CA ILE A 5 11.66 -33.75 -44.34
C ILE A 5 12.58 -32.72 -43.67
N LEU A 6 13.33 -31.95 -44.47
CA LEU A 6 14.27 -30.95 -43.98
C LEU A 6 13.55 -29.77 -43.30
N VAL A 7 12.40 -29.35 -43.84
CA VAL A 7 11.54 -28.34 -43.22
C VAL A 7 10.96 -28.82 -41.88
N LEU A 8 10.50 -30.08 -41.81
CA LEU A 8 10.00 -30.69 -40.57
C LEU A 8 11.05 -30.75 -39.45
N ILE A 9 12.30 -31.07 -39.80
CA ILE A 9 13.41 -31.07 -38.85
C ILE A 9 13.68 -29.65 -38.34
N LEU A 10 13.73 -28.65 -39.22
CA LEU A 10 13.97 -27.26 -38.83
C LEU A 10 12.87 -26.70 -37.92
N VAL A 11 11.59 -27.00 -38.20
CA VAL A 11 10.46 -26.60 -37.35
C VAL A 11 10.55 -27.25 -35.97
N SER A 12 10.92 -28.53 -35.91
CA SER A 12 11.07 -29.26 -34.65
C SER A 12 12.21 -28.71 -33.79
N VAL A 13 13.34 -28.38 -34.42
CA VAL A 13 14.49 -27.76 -33.74
C VAL A 13 14.13 -26.36 -33.22
N PHE A 14 13.47 -25.54 -34.03
CA PHE A 14 13.00 -24.22 -33.60
C PHE A 14 12.05 -24.33 -32.40
N PHE A 15 11.08 -25.24 -32.46
CA PHE A 15 10.12 -25.45 -31.38
C PHE A 15 10.81 -25.92 -30.08
N TYR A 16 11.81 -26.81 -30.19
CA TYR A 16 12.62 -27.24 -29.04
C TYR A 16 13.33 -26.06 -28.37
N PHE A 17 14.00 -25.20 -29.15
CA PHE A 17 14.68 -24.03 -28.60
C PHE A 17 13.71 -23.05 -27.95
N SER A 18 12.57 -22.75 -28.58
CA SER A 18 11.54 -21.86 -27.99
C SER A 18 10.99 -22.40 -26.67
N VAL A 19 10.67 -23.70 -26.61
CA VAL A 19 10.16 -24.33 -25.37
C VAL A 19 11.23 -24.36 -24.28
N SER A 20 12.50 -24.59 -24.63
CA SER A 20 13.59 -24.60 -23.66
C SER A 20 13.85 -23.21 -23.05
N GLY A 21 13.77 -22.14 -23.86
CA GLY A 21 13.88 -20.75 -23.38
C GLY A 21 12.74 -20.39 -22.43
N LEU A 22 11.49 -20.71 -22.82
CA LEU A 22 10.31 -20.50 -21.98
C LEU A 22 10.41 -21.18 -20.61
N ARG A 23 10.95 -22.40 -20.55
CA ARG A 23 11.17 -23.12 -19.28
C ARG A 23 12.20 -22.43 -18.40
N GLN A 24 13.25 -21.87 -18.98
CA GLN A 24 14.29 -21.17 -18.24
C GLN A 24 13.76 -19.84 -17.67
N ASP A 25 13.00 -19.08 -18.45
CA ASP A 25 12.37 -17.83 -17.99
C ASP A 25 11.35 -18.09 -16.87
N LEU A 26 10.53 -19.14 -17.00
CA LEU A 26 9.60 -19.55 -15.95
C LEU A 26 10.32 -19.93 -14.65
N LYS A 27 11.47 -20.60 -14.75
CA LYS A 27 12.28 -20.95 -13.58
C LYS A 27 12.83 -19.70 -12.88
N VAL A 28 13.35 -18.74 -13.64
CA VAL A 28 13.86 -17.46 -13.09
C VAL A 28 12.74 -16.69 -12.39
N ILE A 29 11.53 -16.63 -12.98
CA ILE A 29 10.37 -15.98 -12.37
C ILE A 29 9.97 -16.70 -11.07
N TYR A 30 9.94 -18.03 -11.08
CA TYR A 30 9.60 -18.83 -9.90
C TYR A 30 10.63 -18.67 -8.77
N ASP A 31 11.92 -18.71 -9.10
CA ASP A 31 13.01 -18.52 -8.13
C ASP A 31 12.99 -17.09 -7.54
N ASN A 32 12.68 -16.08 -8.36
CA ASN A 32 12.49 -14.70 -7.90
C ASN A 32 11.28 -14.58 -6.97
N GLN A 33 10.17 -15.26 -7.27
CA GLN A 33 9.00 -15.29 -6.40
C GLN A 33 9.29 -15.99 -5.07
N ILE A 34 9.98 -17.14 -5.08
CA ILE A 34 10.40 -17.82 -3.84
C ILE A 34 11.32 -16.91 -3.01
N THR A 35 12.24 -16.20 -3.64
CA THR A 35 13.15 -15.27 -2.93
C THR A 35 12.38 -14.08 -2.34
N LEU A 36 11.39 -13.55 -3.05
CA LEU A 36 10.46 -12.53 -2.55
C LEU A 36 9.62 -13.05 -1.39
N ILE A 37 9.10 -14.27 -1.49
CA ILE A 37 8.31 -14.89 -0.42
C ILE A 37 9.17 -15.16 0.82
N ALA A 38 10.39 -15.68 0.65
CA ALA A 38 11.31 -15.96 1.75
C ALA A 38 11.81 -14.68 2.43
N SER A 39 12.10 -13.62 1.65
CA SER A 39 12.48 -12.32 2.21
C SER A 39 11.31 -11.67 2.94
N ASN A 40 10.08 -11.79 2.41
CA ASN A 40 8.88 -11.36 3.10
C ASN A 40 8.63 -12.20 4.36
N GLU A 41 8.80 -13.52 4.35
CA GLU A 41 8.58 -14.38 5.52
C GLU A 41 9.57 -14.06 6.64
N ALA A 42 10.84 -13.77 6.33
CA ALA A 42 11.83 -13.33 7.31
C ALA A 42 11.49 -11.97 7.92
N VAL A 43 11.00 -11.03 7.08
CA VAL A 43 10.49 -9.72 7.53
C VAL A 43 9.23 -9.90 8.39
N PHE A 44 8.28 -10.74 7.98
CA PHE A 44 7.08 -11.07 8.77
C PHE A 44 7.40 -11.78 10.08
N LYS A 45 8.38 -12.70 10.11
CA LYS A 45 8.86 -13.36 11.35
C LYS A 45 9.51 -12.37 12.31
N LYS A 46 10.28 -11.40 11.81
CA LYS A 46 10.88 -10.35 12.62
C LYS A 46 9.83 -9.37 13.14
N ILE A 47 8.86 -8.99 12.31
CA ILE A 47 7.71 -8.14 12.68
C ILE A 47 6.80 -8.83 13.70
N ASN A 48 6.62 -10.14 13.62
CA ASN A 48 5.83 -10.90 14.62
C ASN A 48 6.54 -11.06 15.97
N ALA A 49 7.82 -10.70 16.10
CA ALA A 49 8.57 -10.78 17.35
C ALA A 49 8.60 -9.45 18.14
N ASP A 50 8.21 -8.33 17.52
CA ASP A 50 8.08 -7.02 18.17
C ASP A 50 6.70 -6.42 17.88
N ASP A 51 5.77 -6.62 18.81
CA ASP A 51 4.39 -6.15 18.71
C ASP A 51 4.30 -4.64 18.46
N ARG A 52 5.27 -3.84 18.93
CA ARG A 52 5.27 -2.39 18.71
C ARG A 52 5.62 -2.03 17.25
N GLU A 53 6.56 -2.76 16.66
CA GLU A 53 6.94 -2.59 15.25
C GLU A 53 5.79 -3.03 14.35
N ARG A 54 5.13 -4.15 14.68
CA ARG A 54 3.92 -4.63 14.00
C ARG A 54 2.79 -3.62 14.01
N VAL A 55 2.47 -3.07 15.19
CA VAL A 55 1.43 -2.04 15.34
C VAL A 55 1.76 -0.79 14.52
N SER A 56 3.03 -0.37 14.52
CA SER A 56 3.49 0.80 13.77
C SER A 56 3.37 0.61 12.25
N LEU A 57 3.64 -0.60 11.76
CA LEU A 57 3.48 -0.96 10.34
C LEU A 57 2.02 -1.10 9.94
N LEU A 58 1.18 -1.73 10.77
CA LEU A 58 -0.27 -1.83 10.53
C LEU A 58 -0.91 -0.44 10.47
N LYS A 59 -0.52 0.46 11.38
CA LYS A 59 -0.91 1.86 11.37
C LYS A 59 -0.53 2.54 10.05
N LEU A 60 0.70 2.37 9.61
CA LEU A 60 1.16 2.94 8.35
C LEU A 60 0.36 2.37 7.17
N GLN A 61 0.23 1.06 7.07
CA GLN A 61 -0.52 0.39 6.01
C GLN A 61 -1.95 0.89 5.94
N LYS A 62 -2.63 1.03 7.08
CA LYS A 62 -4.01 1.54 7.11
C LYS A 62 -4.09 3.01 6.68
N ASN A 63 -3.13 3.84 7.06
CA ASN A 63 -3.05 5.22 6.58
C ASN A 63 -2.83 5.27 5.06
N LEU A 64 -1.96 4.42 4.52
CA LEU A 64 -1.75 4.34 3.08
C LEU A 64 -3.04 3.95 2.35
N GLU A 65 -3.74 2.92 2.83
CA GLU A 65 -5.03 2.48 2.28
C GLU A 65 -6.08 3.59 2.31
N VAL A 66 -6.28 4.23 3.45
CA VAL A 66 -7.34 5.22 3.68
C VAL A 66 -7.07 6.54 2.96
N TRP A 67 -5.82 6.98 2.88
CA TRP A 67 -5.47 8.31 2.34
C TRP A 67 -4.95 8.28 0.92
N ASN A 68 -4.77 7.10 0.30
CA ASN A 68 -4.34 7.00 -1.08
C ASN A 68 -5.21 7.86 -2.02
N GLY A 69 -4.55 8.57 -2.93
CA GLY A 69 -5.19 9.47 -3.89
C GLY A 69 -5.67 10.81 -3.32
N THR A 70 -5.41 11.12 -2.05
CA THR A 70 -5.70 12.44 -1.45
C THR A 70 -4.43 13.24 -1.22
N GLY A 71 -4.52 14.56 -1.06
CA GLY A 71 -3.38 15.38 -0.63
C GLY A 71 -2.82 14.97 0.74
N CYS A 72 -3.63 14.33 1.60
CA CYS A 72 -3.21 13.91 2.94
C CYS A 72 -2.08 12.87 2.91
N ILE A 73 -1.99 12.07 1.84
CA ILE A 73 -0.94 11.04 1.70
C ILE A 73 0.45 11.64 1.54
N GLU A 74 0.58 12.90 1.11
CA GLU A 74 1.88 13.52 0.88
C GLU A 74 2.68 13.64 2.21
N CYS A 75 1.98 13.80 3.32
CA CYS A 75 2.57 13.88 4.65
C CYS A 75 2.37 12.60 5.48
N HIS A 76 1.23 11.92 5.38
CA HIS A 76 0.88 10.78 6.24
C HIS A 76 1.34 9.41 5.70
N ASN A 77 2.44 9.36 4.94
CA ASN A 77 2.98 8.16 4.28
C ASN A 77 4.19 7.50 4.97
N THR A 78 4.57 7.97 6.15
CA THR A 78 5.66 7.36 6.95
C THR A 78 5.17 6.97 8.33
N ILE A 79 5.85 6.03 9.00
CA ILE A 79 5.49 5.58 10.36
C ILE A 79 5.39 6.77 11.33
N LYS A 80 6.35 7.71 11.24
CA LYS A 80 6.44 8.89 12.10
C LYS A 80 5.26 9.85 11.91
N LEU A 81 4.82 10.03 10.67
CA LEU A 81 3.80 11.01 10.31
C LEU A 81 2.41 10.40 10.12
N ALA A 82 2.25 9.07 10.09
CA ALA A 82 0.97 8.41 10.00
C ALA A 82 0.04 8.87 11.13
N LEU A 83 -1.24 9.11 10.81
CA LEU A 83 -2.21 9.56 11.80
C LEU A 83 -2.37 8.50 12.90
N PRO A 84 -2.39 8.90 14.18
CA PRO A 84 -2.55 7.98 15.28
C PRO A 84 -3.90 7.25 15.18
N LEU A 85 -3.85 5.94 15.41
CA LEU A 85 -5.04 5.13 15.65
C LEU A 85 -5.40 5.29 17.12
N ARG A 86 -6.22 6.29 17.44
CA ARG A 86 -6.73 6.53 18.79
C ARG A 86 -8.24 6.75 18.77
N LYS A 87 -8.90 6.54 19.91
CA LYS A 87 -10.31 6.90 20.11
C LYS A 87 -10.47 8.40 19.90
N GLN A 88 -10.94 8.79 18.71
CA GLN A 88 -11.23 10.16 18.31
C GLN A 88 -12.53 10.15 17.53
N SER A 89 -13.41 11.12 17.78
CA SER A 89 -14.64 11.21 17.01
C SER A 89 -14.35 11.66 15.57
N VAL A 90 -15.13 11.15 14.61
CA VAL A 90 -14.99 11.54 13.19
C VAL A 90 -15.24 13.04 13.02
N SER A 91 -16.20 13.61 13.73
CA SER A 91 -16.47 15.04 13.74
C SER A 91 -15.27 15.86 14.24
N GLU A 92 -14.60 15.42 15.29
CA GLU A 92 -13.37 16.05 15.77
C GLU A 92 -12.24 15.93 14.74
N ALA A 93 -12.09 14.78 14.08
CA ALA A 93 -11.08 14.59 13.05
C ALA A 93 -11.30 15.50 11.83
N ILE A 94 -12.54 15.62 11.37
CA ILE A 94 -12.92 16.55 10.32
C ILE A 94 -12.59 17.99 10.75
N ARG A 95 -12.94 18.38 11.98
CA ARG A 95 -12.62 19.70 12.52
C ARG A 95 -11.12 19.99 12.47
N ILE A 96 -10.26 19.04 12.84
CA ILE A 96 -8.81 19.19 12.74
C ILE A 96 -8.35 19.40 11.30
N VAL A 97 -8.94 18.71 10.33
CA VAL A 97 -8.60 18.91 8.90
C VAL A 97 -9.00 20.31 8.40
N ARG A 98 -10.09 20.88 8.94
CA ARG A 98 -10.57 22.22 8.56
C ARG A 98 -9.83 23.34 9.27
N GLU A 99 -9.64 23.22 10.57
CA GLU A 99 -9.17 24.31 11.43
C GLU A 99 -7.68 24.18 11.79
N GLY A 100 -7.15 22.96 11.74
CA GLY A 100 -5.88 22.61 12.34
C GLY A 100 -5.92 22.59 13.88
N THR A 101 -4.95 21.91 14.47
CA THR A 101 -4.58 22.09 15.87
C THR A 101 -3.36 22.99 15.95
N GLU A 102 -3.03 23.52 17.12
CA GLU A 102 -1.80 24.30 17.30
C GLU A 102 -0.55 23.50 16.89
N ALA A 103 -0.51 22.20 17.23
CA ALA A 103 0.56 21.31 16.81
C ALA A 103 0.61 21.09 15.30
N SER A 104 -0.54 20.88 14.64
CA SER A 104 -0.56 20.63 13.19
C SER A 104 -0.26 21.88 12.38
N LYS A 105 -0.73 23.05 12.81
CA LYS A 105 -0.36 24.35 12.20
C LYS A 105 1.14 24.59 12.30
N LYS A 106 1.73 24.39 13.49
CA LYS A 106 3.18 24.51 13.69
C LYS A 106 3.98 23.50 12.86
N GLY A 107 3.41 22.31 12.64
CA GLY A 107 3.97 21.27 11.79
C GLY A 107 3.81 21.50 10.28
N GLY A 108 3.17 22.61 9.86
CA GLY A 108 2.98 22.93 8.45
C GLY A 108 1.82 22.21 7.77
N MET A 109 0.84 21.70 8.53
CA MET A 109 -0.36 21.09 7.95
C MET A 109 -1.13 22.12 7.12
N PRO A 110 -1.40 21.85 5.83
CA PRO A 110 -2.18 22.76 5.01
C PRO A 110 -3.64 22.78 5.44
N GLN A 111 -4.32 23.90 5.19
CA GLN A 111 -5.78 23.99 5.37
C GLN A 111 -6.49 23.34 4.19
N TYR A 112 -7.42 22.43 4.46
CA TYR A 112 -8.18 21.74 3.42
C TYR A 112 -9.55 22.37 3.21
N LEU A 113 -9.87 22.70 1.97
CA LEU A 113 -11.16 23.25 1.57
C LEU A 113 -12.23 22.16 1.53
N SER A 114 -13.41 22.42 2.12
CA SER A 114 -14.59 21.53 2.02
C SER A 114 -15.29 21.74 0.67
N LYS A 115 -14.59 21.39 -0.41
CA LYS A 115 -15.09 21.48 -1.78
C LYS A 115 -14.66 20.25 -2.57
N ASN A 116 -15.47 19.86 -3.54
CA ASN A 116 -15.09 18.87 -4.53
C ASN A 116 -14.40 19.58 -5.69
N THR A 117 -13.07 19.70 -5.64
CA THR A 117 -12.26 20.29 -6.72
C THR A 117 -11.07 19.39 -7.03
N ARG A 118 -10.43 19.60 -8.18
CA ARG A 118 -9.19 18.88 -8.55
C ARG A 118 -7.96 19.35 -7.77
N ARG A 119 -8.09 20.32 -6.87
CA ARG A 119 -6.96 20.79 -6.07
C ARG A 119 -6.60 19.75 -5.02
N ARG A 120 -5.31 19.61 -4.75
CA ARG A 120 -4.79 18.63 -3.78
C ARG A 120 -5.18 18.94 -2.34
N ASP A 121 -5.43 20.21 -2.03
CA ASP A 121 -5.90 20.72 -0.74
C ASP A 121 -7.43 20.79 -0.64
N SER A 122 -8.14 19.94 -1.40
CA SER A 122 -9.60 19.91 -1.48
C SER A 122 -10.10 18.51 -1.19
N ILE A 123 -10.97 18.38 -0.20
CA ILE A 123 -11.64 17.14 0.15
C ILE A 123 -12.96 17.49 0.85
N THR A 124 -14.07 16.84 0.50
CA THR A 124 -15.38 17.12 1.11
C THR A 124 -15.49 16.51 2.51
N ASP A 125 -16.39 17.04 3.35
CA ASP A 125 -16.64 16.46 4.68
C ASP A 125 -17.21 15.04 4.59
N SER A 126 -18.00 14.74 3.55
CA SER A 126 -18.49 13.38 3.27
C SER A 126 -17.36 12.41 2.96
N GLU A 127 -16.37 12.81 2.15
CA GLU A 127 -15.20 11.98 1.86
C GLU A 127 -14.32 11.78 3.09
N LEU A 128 -14.11 12.84 3.88
CA LEU A 128 -13.38 12.74 5.14
C LEU A 128 -14.09 11.79 6.10
N LYS A 129 -15.43 11.88 6.20
CA LYS A 129 -16.21 11.02 7.08
C LYS A 129 -15.98 9.54 6.74
N VAL A 130 -16.16 9.16 5.47
CA VAL A 130 -15.96 7.78 5.00
C VAL A 130 -14.54 7.30 5.30
N ARG A 131 -13.52 8.14 5.03
CA ARG A 131 -12.12 7.80 5.28
C ARG A 131 -11.81 7.65 6.78
N PHE A 132 -12.32 8.53 7.63
CA PHE A 132 -12.14 8.43 9.08
C PHE A 132 -12.92 7.27 9.69
N ASP A 133 -14.11 6.94 9.20
CA ASP A 133 -14.86 5.74 9.61
C ASP A 133 -14.03 4.47 9.32
N LEU A 134 -13.31 4.43 8.19
CA LEU A 134 -12.42 3.32 7.83
C LEU A 134 -11.12 3.31 8.65
N LEU A 135 -10.60 4.48 9.03
CA LEU A 135 -9.37 4.60 9.83
C LEU A 135 -9.61 4.24 11.30
N TYR A 136 -10.77 4.62 11.85
CA TYR A 136 -11.13 4.48 13.26
C TYR A 136 -12.12 3.34 13.50
N THR A 137 -11.78 2.15 13.01
CA THR A 137 -12.58 0.94 13.22
C THR A 137 -12.36 0.35 14.62
N LYS A 138 -13.42 -0.20 15.23
CA LYS A 138 -13.35 -0.77 16.59
C LYS A 138 -12.37 -1.93 16.67
N GLU A 139 -12.37 -2.77 15.65
CA GLU A 139 -11.52 -3.94 15.47
C GLU A 139 -10.04 -3.55 15.46
N PHE A 140 -9.70 -2.37 14.93
CA PHE A 140 -8.34 -1.85 14.96
C PHE A 140 -7.93 -1.32 16.33
N PHE A 141 -8.87 -0.88 17.16
CA PHE A 141 -8.57 -0.41 18.52
C PHE A 141 -8.44 -1.57 19.51
N GLU A 142 -9.19 -2.65 19.31
CA GLU A 142 -9.13 -3.86 20.14
C GLU A 142 -7.83 -4.65 19.90
N GLY A 143 -7.23 -4.56 18.70
CA GLY A 143 -5.93 -5.16 18.40
C GLY A 143 -4.70 -4.35 18.86
N LEU A 144 -4.90 -3.25 19.61
CA LEU A 144 -3.85 -2.35 20.11
C LEU A 144 -3.72 -2.33 21.64
N GLU A 145 -4.63 -3.00 22.36
CA GLU A 145 -4.61 -3.21 23.82
C GLU A 145 -3.85 -4.50 24.17
#